data_AF-A0A2J6J1R9-F1
#
_entry.id   AF-A0A2J6J1R9-F1
#
_cell.length_a   1.000
_cell.length_b   1.000
_cell.length_c   1.000
_cell.angle_alpha   90.00
_cell.angle_beta   90.00
_cell.angle_gamma   90.00
#
_symmetry.space_group_name_H-M   'P 1'
#
loop_
_entity.id
_entity.type
_entity.pdbx_description
1 polymer ?
#
loop_
_entity_poly.entity_id
_entity_poly.type
_entity_poly.pdbx_seq_one_letter_code
_entity_poly.pdbx_strand_id
1 'polypeptide(L)'
;MVFANSDIASIELAVPDGHKHLRAAIRLHDGGELVLSEATIANLLRAYVTVKTHPQKESVVLTGKLLAEDERKGGFAKWQLLE
;
A
#
# COMPACT_ATOMS: atom_id res chain seq x y z
N MET A 1 -2.59 16.84 -6.28
CA MET A 1 -4.01 16.47 -6.48
C MET A 1 -4.43 15.61 -5.31
N VAL A 2 -5.59 15.86 -4.71
CA VAL A 2 -6.13 15.12 -3.58
C VAL A 2 -7.51 14.60 -4.00
N PHE A 3 -7.75 13.30 -3.84
CA PHE A 3 -9.06 12.70 -4.07
C PHE A 3 -9.87 12.75 -2.78
N ALA A 4 -11.03 13.39 -2.81
CA ALA A 4 -12.03 13.33 -1.74
C ALA A 4 -12.88 12.05 -1.90
N ASN A 5 -13.61 11.67 -0.84
CA ASN A 5 -14.51 10.52 -0.92
C ASN A 5 -15.57 10.66 -2.04
N SER A 6 -15.95 11.88 -2.40
CA SER A 6 -16.87 12.16 -3.52
C SER A 6 -16.30 11.84 -4.90
N ASP A 7 -14.98 11.71 -5.01
CA ASP A 7 -14.31 11.33 -6.25
C ASP A 7 -14.20 9.80 -6.38
N ILE A 8 -14.35 9.07 -5.27
CA ILE A 8 -14.22 7.62 -5.19
C ILE A 8 -15.56 6.94 -5.45
N ALA A 9 -15.66 6.21 -6.55
CA ALA A 9 -16.82 5.41 -6.89
C ALA A 9 -16.92 4.14 -6.04
N SER A 10 -15.79 3.46 -5.79
CA SER A 10 -15.75 2.29 -4.90
C SER A 10 -14.33 1.98 -4.42
N ILE A 11 -14.24 1.30 -3.27
CA ILE A 11 -13.02 0.63 -2.80
C ILE A 11 -13.38 -0.83 -2.55
N GLU A 12 -12.66 -1.73 -3.19
CA GLU A 12 -12.83 -3.18 -3.05
C GLU A 12 -11.53 -3.79 -2.54
N LEU A 13 -11.62 -4.57 -1.46
CA LEU A 13 -10.51 -5.34 -0.93
C LEU A 13 -10.90 -6.82 -0.93
N ALA A 14 -10.28 -7.60 -1.81
CA ALA A 14 -10.62 -9.01 -1.98
C ALA A 14 -9.39 -9.83 -2.38
N VAL A 15 -9.47 -11.16 -2.20
CA VAL A 15 -8.53 -12.10 -2.82
C VAL A 15 -9.13 -12.50 -4.17
N PRO A 16 -8.51 -12.14 -5.31
CA PRO A 16 -9.06 -12.52 -6.61
C PRO A 16 -8.99 -14.04 -6.83
N ASP A 17 -9.85 -14.55 -7.71
CA ASP A 17 -9.89 -15.97 -8.05
C ASP A 17 -8.52 -16.48 -8.53
N GLY A 18 -8.06 -17.60 -7.96
CA GLY A 18 -6.75 -18.17 -8.28
C GLY A 18 -5.54 -17.46 -7.65
N HIS A 19 -5.75 -16.41 -6.85
CA HIS A 19 -4.69 -15.74 -6.10
C HIS A 19 -4.72 -16.08 -4.61
N LYS A 20 -3.58 -15.90 -3.95
CA LYS A 20 -3.43 -16.13 -2.50
C LYS A 20 -3.46 -14.85 -1.66
N HIS A 21 -3.31 -13.71 -2.32
CA HIS A 21 -3.03 -12.42 -1.68
C HIS A 21 -4.10 -11.40 -2.01
N LEU A 22 -4.35 -10.50 -1.07
CA LEU A 22 -5.31 -9.42 -1.24
C LEU A 22 -4.91 -8.47 -2.38
N ARG A 23 -5.91 -7.88 -3.00
CA ARG A 23 -5.81 -6.73 -3.88
C ARG A 23 -6.80 -5.68 -3.42
N ALA A 24 -6.36 -4.42 -3.43
CA ALA A 24 -7.23 -3.28 -3.20
C ALA A 24 -7.44 -2.54 -4.53
N ALA A 25 -8.67 -2.51 -5.02
CA ALA A 25 -9.06 -1.73 -6.20
C ALA A 25 -9.78 -0.46 -5.73
N ILE A 26 -9.26 0.70 -6.13
CA ILE A 26 -9.86 2.02 -5.91
C ILE A 26 -10.33 2.53 -7.26
N ARG A 27 -11.64 2.71 -7.43
CA ARG A 27 -12.25 3.18 -8.67
C ARG A 27 -12.78 4.59 -8.48
N LEU A 28 -12.49 5.46 -9.42
CA LEU A 28 -12.91 6.86 -9.44
C LEU A 28 -14.17 7.04 -10.31
N HIS A 29 -14.95 8.09 -10.02
CA HIS A 29 -16.14 8.41 -10.82
C HIS A 29 -15.82 8.83 -12.26
N ASP A 30 -14.62 9.34 -12.52
CA ASP A 30 -14.15 9.72 -13.86
C ASP A 30 -13.64 8.53 -14.70
N GLY A 31 -13.69 7.31 -14.15
CA GLY A 31 -13.22 6.08 -14.79
C GLY A 31 -11.78 5.68 -14.47
N GLY A 32 -11.04 6.46 -13.67
CA GLY A 32 -9.72 6.06 -13.18
C GLY A 32 -9.77 4.84 -12.24
N GLU A 33 -8.75 3.99 -12.28
CA GLU A 33 -8.63 2.83 -11.39
C GLU A 33 -7.18 2.67 -10.89
N LEU A 34 -7.03 2.40 -9.59
CA LEU A 34 -5.77 2.00 -8.97
C LEU A 34 -5.93 0.64 -8.32
N VAL A 35 -5.12 -0.34 -8.72
CA VAL A 35 -5.07 -1.67 -8.10
C VAL A 35 -3.75 -1.84 -7.35
N LEU A 36 -3.83 -2.03 -6.04
CA LEU A 36 -2.68 -2.14 -5.15
C LEU A 36 -2.50 -3.58 -4.66
N SER A 37 -1.24 -4.01 -4.54
CA SER A 37 -0.89 -5.29 -3.94
C SER A 37 -1.08 -5.26 -2.42
N GLU A 38 -1.29 -6.43 -1.81
CA GLU A 38 -1.35 -6.59 -0.35
C GLU A 38 -0.15 -5.94 0.36
N ALA A 39 1.08 -6.17 -0.13
CA ALA A 39 2.28 -5.60 0.45
C ALA A 39 2.33 -4.06 0.35
N THR A 40 1.77 -3.48 -0.71
CA THR A 40 1.67 -2.02 -0.87
C THR A 40 0.68 -1.44 0.15
N ILE A 41 -0.48 -2.07 0.33
CA ILE A 41 -1.49 -1.66 1.32
C ILE A 41 -0.94 -1.78 2.75
N ALA A 42 -0.25 -2.88 3.06
CA ALA A 42 0.36 -3.05 4.37
C ALA A 42 1.36 -1.92 4.69
N ASN A 43 2.16 -1.49 3.70
CA ASN A 43 3.09 -0.37 3.87
C ASN A 43 2.39 0.99 3.97
N LEU A 44 1.32 1.23 3.21
CA LEU A 44 0.50 2.43 3.35
C LEU A 44 -0.12 2.52 4.75
N LEU A 45 -0.69 1.43 5.25
CA LEU A 45 -1.25 1.35 6.59
C LEU A 45 -0.17 1.60 7.66
N ARG A 46 1.00 0.97 7.51
CA ARG A 46 2.15 1.19 8.40
C ARG A 46 2.57 2.66 8.45
N ALA A 47 2.65 3.32 7.29
CA ALA A 47 2.98 4.74 7.20
C ALA A 47 1.92 5.61 7.89
N TYR A 48 0.64 5.36 7.60
CA TYR A 48 -0.49 6.08 8.21
C TYR A 48 -0.48 5.95 9.73
N VAL A 49 -0.40 4.72 10.24
CA VAL A 49 -0.36 4.45 11.69
C VAL A 49 0.84 5.14 12.32
N THR A 50 2.02 5.04 11.71
CA THR A 50 3.25 5.67 12.24
C THR A 50 3.07 7.17 12.45
N VAL A 51 2.60 7.91 11.44
CA VAL A 51 2.39 9.36 11.57
C VAL A 51 1.25 9.66 12.54
N LYS A 52 0.15 8.90 12.49
CA LYS A 52 -1.05 9.20 13.25
C LYS A 52 -0.89 8.95 14.75
N THR A 53 -0.08 7.96 15.14
CA THR A 53 0.01 7.50 16.53
C THR A 53 1.34 7.83 17.21
N HIS A 54 2.36 8.26 16.49
CA HIS A 54 3.66 8.59 17.09
C HIS A 54 3.65 10.04 17.63
N PRO A 55 4.09 10.29 18.87
CA PRO A 55 3.93 11.60 19.53
C PRO A 55 4.79 12.73 18.93
N GLN A 56 5.74 12.40 18.07
CA GLN A 56 6.73 13.34 17.50
C GLN A 56 6.95 13.20 15.99
N LYS A 57 6.39 12.18 15.32
CA LYS A 57 6.65 11.98 13.88
C LYS A 57 5.50 12.60 13.10
N GLU A 58 5.82 13.57 12.25
CA GLU A 58 4.82 14.28 11.45
C GLU A 58 4.73 13.77 10.01
N SER A 59 5.72 13.01 9.54
CA SER A 59 5.73 12.38 8.23
C SER A 59 6.61 11.14 8.20
N VAL A 60 6.41 10.30 7.19
CA VAL A 60 7.28 9.18 6.83
C VAL A 60 7.24 8.99 5.32
N VAL A 61 8.39 8.69 4.72
CA VAL A 61 8.50 8.37 3.30
C VAL A 61 9.01 6.95 3.19
N LEU A 62 8.26 6.10 2.51
CA LEU A 62 8.70 4.74 2.20
C LEU A 62 9.10 4.68 0.72
N THR A 63 10.37 4.36 0.47
CA THR A 63 10.96 4.32 -0.87
C THR A 63 11.15 2.90 -1.34
N GLY A 64 10.92 2.67 -2.64
CA GLY A 64 11.18 1.39 -3.28
C GLY A 64 12.67 1.06 -3.26
N LYS A 65 13.03 -0.05 -2.60
CA LYS A 65 14.39 -0.59 -2.59
C LYS A 65 14.36 -2.04 -3.09
N LEU A 66 15.35 -2.38 -3.91
CA LEU A 66 15.62 -3.74 -4.32
C LEU A 66 16.66 -4.31 -3.35
N LEU A 67 16.30 -5.37 -2.62
CA LEU A 67 17.14 -6.01 -1.61
C LEU A 67 17.67 -7.36 -2.14
N ALA A 68 18.93 -7.64 -1.83
CA ALA A 68 19.53 -8.97 -1.98
C ALA A 68 18.91 -9.99 -1.01
N GLU A 69 19.22 -11.26 -1.19
CA GLU A 69 18.63 -12.34 -0.37
C GLU A 69 19.05 -12.30 1.09
N ASP A 70 20.32 -11.96 1.35
CA ASP A 70 20.90 -11.81 2.69
C ASP A 70 20.46 -10.52 3.39
N GLU A 71 19.94 -9.54 2.65
CA GLU A 71 19.42 -8.28 3.17
C GLU A 71 17.94 -8.35 3.59
N ARG A 72 17.24 -9.46 3.30
CA ARG A 72 15.81 -9.63 3.61
C ARG A 72 15.53 -10.90 4.39
N LYS A 73 14.51 -10.87 5.25
CA LYS A 73 14.02 -12.07 5.92
C LYS A 73 13.40 -13.04 4.90
N GLY A 74 13.47 -14.33 5.20
CA GLY A 74 12.78 -15.37 4.41
C GLY A 74 11.29 -15.05 4.25
N GLY A 75 10.77 -15.23 3.03
CA GLY A 75 9.36 -14.97 2.68
C GLY A 75 9.04 -13.54 2.23
N PHE A 76 9.94 -12.56 2.38
CA PHE A 76 9.74 -11.20 1.88
C PHE A 76 10.09 -11.08 0.40
N ALA A 77 9.38 -10.24 -0.36
CA ALA A 77 9.71 -9.99 -1.76
C ALA A 77 11.02 -9.17 -1.91
N LYS A 78 11.69 -9.28 -3.07
CA LYS A 78 12.91 -8.52 -3.38
C LYS A 78 12.70 -7.00 -3.38
N TRP A 79 11.54 -6.54 -3.86
CA TRP A 79 11.16 -5.13 -3.84
C TRP A 79 10.39 -4.85 -2.56
N GLN A 80 10.90 -3.93 -1.75
CA GLN A 80 10.29 -3.49 -0.50
C GLN A 80 10.12 -1.97 -0.50
N LEU A 81 9.16 -1.48 0.30
CA LEU A 81 9.00 -0.06 0.61
C LEU A 81 9.54 0.17 2.02
N LEU A 82 10.66 0.88 2.13
CA LEU A 82 11.39 1.10 3.38
C LEU A 82 11.62 2.58 3.63
N GLU A 83 11.72 2.96 4.91
CA GLU A 83 12.15 4.29 5.36
C GLU A 83 13.53 4.72 4.83
#